data_AF-A0A1F8WPE9-F1
#
_entry.id   AF-A0A1F8WPE9-F1
#
_cell.length_a   1.000
_cell.length_b   1.000
_cell.length_c   1.000
_cell.angle_alpha   90.00
_cell.angle_beta   90.00
_cell.angle_gamma   90.00
#
_symmetry.space_group_name_H-M   'P 1'
#
loop_
_entity.id
_entity.type
_entity.pdbx_description
1 polymer ?
#
loop_
_entity_poly.entity_id
_entity_poly.type
_entity_poly.pdbx_seq_one_letter_code
_entity_poly.pdbx_strand_id
1 'polypeptide(L)'
;MSATQQDPMEYIWERIPKTKDGLIHYLPGDIPYLYENGFVDTGRVTPQQWIQAFESYKQADGSYLLSKEKFLSLRVFRYEGPLFEPFDPYKVREGEWTDAQLKILYDQSIRPSTVVPEDVFWNSVAALKKQGLVKNGNLWADATTKKQLAYLVERFPSPRRRLEKEVNRLRKERESEYRQVTQKRDSSKFVEGKFASEKEAEKFKSLQSKTAKKQTNSKKTTTEASTVDIKKLRKPTRKITV
;
A
#
# COMPACT_ATOMS: atom_id res chain seq x y z
N MET A 1 -0.46 -12.48 -21.77
CA MET A 1 0.68 -11.55 -21.83
C MET A 1 1.32 -11.54 -20.45
N SER A 2 2.50 -12.14 -20.27
CA SER A 2 3.19 -12.03 -18.99
C SER A 2 3.69 -10.60 -18.86
N ALA A 3 3.32 -9.91 -17.78
CA ALA A 3 3.97 -8.66 -17.43
C ALA A 3 5.46 -8.96 -17.30
N THR A 4 6.29 -8.35 -18.15
CA THR A 4 7.74 -8.39 -18.01
C THR A 4 8.06 -7.92 -16.59
N GLN A 5 8.52 -8.84 -15.75
CA GLN A 5 8.80 -8.55 -14.35
C GLN A 5 9.98 -7.57 -14.34
N GLN A 6 9.68 -6.29 -14.13
CA GLN A 6 10.68 -5.22 -14.10
C GLN A 6 11.73 -5.54 -13.04
N ASP A 7 13.01 -5.35 -13.37
CA ASP A 7 14.12 -5.59 -12.44
C ASP A 7 13.90 -4.78 -11.15
N PRO A 8 13.98 -5.41 -9.96
CA PRO A 8 13.68 -4.71 -8.70
C PRO A 8 14.58 -3.52 -8.42
N MET A 9 15.84 -3.54 -8.86
CA MET A 9 16.75 -2.41 -8.68
C MET A 9 16.40 -1.28 -9.63
N GLU A 10 16.04 -1.57 -10.88
CA GLU A 10 15.53 -0.54 -11.80
C GLU A 10 14.22 0.07 -11.30
N TYR A 11 13.29 -0.74 -10.80
CA TYR A 11 12.04 -0.27 -10.21
C TYR A 11 12.27 0.69 -9.04
N ILE A 12 13.27 0.41 -8.19
CA ILE A 12 13.66 1.28 -7.08
C ILE A 12 14.34 2.55 -7.61
N TRP A 13 15.29 2.40 -8.54
CA TRP A 13 15.98 3.54 -9.16
C TRP A 13 14.98 4.55 -9.69
N GLU A 14 13.94 4.13 -10.40
CA GLU A 14 12.91 5.02 -10.96
C GLU A 14 12.16 5.85 -9.90
N ARG A 15 12.06 5.36 -8.67
CA ARG A 15 11.23 5.96 -7.61
C ARG A 15 12.01 6.75 -6.56
N ILE A 16 13.31 6.51 -6.41
CA ILE A 16 14.13 7.30 -5.48
C ILE A 16 14.27 8.74 -6.02
N PRO A 17 14.16 9.79 -5.20
CA PRO A 17 14.45 11.16 -5.62
C PRO A 17 15.88 11.32 -6.14
N LYS A 18 16.06 12.08 -7.22
CA LYS A 18 17.39 12.37 -7.78
C LYS A 18 17.72 13.85 -7.63
N THR A 19 19.02 14.15 -7.61
CA THR A 19 19.53 15.50 -7.79
C THR A 19 19.22 16.02 -9.20
N LYS A 20 19.51 17.30 -9.46
CA LYS A 20 19.37 17.91 -10.80
C LYS A 20 20.16 17.17 -11.88
N ASP A 21 21.28 16.56 -11.48
CA ASP A 21 22.18 15.80 -12.37
C ASP A 21 21.75 14.33 -12.54
N GLY A 22 20.59 13.94 -11.98
CA GLY A 22 20.08 12.58 -12.09
C GLY A 22 20.79 11.56 -11.18
N LEU A 23 21.50 12.01 -10.15
CA LEU A 23 22.20 11.16 -9.19
C LEU A 23 21.36 10.94 -7.92
N ILE A 24 21.59 9.83 -7.22
CA ILE A 24 21.07 9.64 -5.85
C ILE A 24 22.06 10.26 -4.88
N HIS A 25 21.55 11.07 -3.94
CA HIS A 25 22.31 11.63 -2.84
C HIS A 25 21.93 10.92 -1.54
N TYR A 26 22.90 10.26 -0.91
CA TYR A 26 22.75 9.64 0.40
C TYR A 26 23.56 10.40 1.44
N LEU A 27 22.97 10.60 2.61
CA LEU A 27 23.63 11.10 3.81
C LEU A 27 24.36 9.96 4.54
N PRO A 28 25.31 10.28 5.44
CA PRO A 28 26.02 9.27 6.23
C PRO A 28 25.11 8.27 6.96
N GLY A 29 23.94 8.74 7.44
CA GLY A 29 22.96 7.89 8.13
C GLY A 29 22.14 6.99 7.22
N ASP A 30 22.06 7.27 5.91
CA ASP A 30 21.24 6.49 4.98
C ASP A 30 21.86 5.13 4.70
N ILE A 31 23.19 5.04 4.66
CA ILE A 31 23.92 3.78 4.41
C ILE A 31 23.61 2.72 5.49
N PRO A 32 23.79 2.98 6.80
CA PRO A 32 23.40 2.04 7.84
C PRO A 32 21.88 1.83 7.86
N TYR A 33 21.08 2.87 7.59
CA TYR A 33 19.62 2.72 7.52
C TYR A 33 19.18 1.69 6.48
N LEU A 34 19.75 1.71 5.27
CA LEU A 34 19.44 0.73 4.22
C LEU A 34 19.74 -0.71 4.67
N TYR A 35 20.86 -0.91 5.37
CA TYR A 35 21.22 -2.22 5.92
C TYR A 35 20.20 -2.68 6.97
N GLU A 36 19.87 -1.82 7.93
CA GLU A 36 18.99 -2.14 9.05
C GLU A 36 17.51 -2.28 8.67
N ASN A 37 17.13 -1.81 7.48
CA ASN A 37 15.75 -1.85 6.97
C ASN A 37 15.57 -2.81 5.79
N GLY A 38 16.49 -3.77 5.63
CA GLY A 38 16.28 -4.93 4.77
C GLY A 38 16.51 -4.69 3.28
N PHE A 39 17.20 -3.61 2.91
CA PHE A 39 17.68 -3.45 1.53
C PHE A 39 18.72 -4.53 1.20
N VAL A 40 19.59 -4.83 2.18
CA VAL A 40 20.73 -5.74 2.08
C VAL A 40 20.36 -7.13 2.59
N ASP A 41 20.92 -8.17 1.97
CA ASP A 41 20.89 -9.54 2.49
C ASP A 41 21.84 -9.67 3.70
N THR A 42 21.33 -9.36 4.88
CA THR A 42 22.08 -9.40 6.14
C THR A 42 22.48 -10.81 6.57
N GLY A 43 21.99 -11.86 5.90
CA GLY A 43 22.47 -13.23 6.11
C GLY A 43 23.80 -13.52 5.44
N ARG A 44 24.17 -12.73 4.41
CA ARG A 44 25.40 -12.92 3.61
C ARG A 44 26.39 -11.77 3.74
N VAL A 45 25.89 -10.57 4.00
CA VAL A 45 26.66 -9.32 3.96
C VAL A 45 26.73 -8.73 5.36
N THR A 46 27.94 -8.43 5.83
CA THR A 46 28.14 -7.73 7.11
C THR A 46 27.95 -6.22 6.96
N PRO A 47 27.67 -5.49 8.05
CA PRO A 47 27.58 -4.03 8.00
C PRO A 47 28.86 -3.39 7.43
N GLN A 48 30.03 -3.94 7.76
CA GLN A 48 31.32 -3.41 7.30
C GLN A 48 31.51 -3.61 5.79
N GLN A 49 31.16 -4.79 5.26
CA GLN A 49 31.20 -5.05 3.82
C GLN A 49 30.27 -4.11 3.06
N TRP A 50 29.09 -3.84 3.62
CA TRP A 50 28.13 -2.90 3.04
C TRP A 50 28.67 -1.47 3.03
N ILE A 51 29.21 -0.97 4.15
CA ILE A 51 29.81 0.37 4.22
C ILE A 51 30.96 0.51 3.23
N GLN A 52 31.82 -0.51 3.14
CA GLN A 52 32.96 -0.52 2.23
C GLN A 52 32.54 -0.40 0.75
N ALA A 53 31.37 -0.93 0.38
CA ALA A 53 30.83 -0.81 -0.99
C ALA A 53 30.52 0.64 -1.40
N PHE A 54 30.38 1.56 -0.44
CA PHE A 54 30.10 2.97 -0.68
C PHE A 54 31.32 3.88 -0.59
N GLU A 55 32.46 3.39 -0.11
CA GLU A 55 33.62 4.25 0.16
C GLU A 55 34.13 4.97 -1.10
N SER A 56 34.05 4.31 -2.27
CA SER A 56 34.42 4.90 -3.56
C SER A 56 33.45 5.98 -4.07
N TYR A 57 32.31 6.18 -3.42
CA TYR A 57 31.28 7.16 -3.78
C TYR A 57 31.20 8.32 -2.78
N LYS A 58 31.99 8.25 -1.71
CA LYS A 58 32.01 9.22 -0.63
C LYS A 58 32.59 10.56 -1.10
N GLN A 59 31.90 11.63 -0.73
CA GLN A 59 32.29 13.00 -0.98
C GLN A 59 33.10 13.55 0.21
N ALA A 60 33.72 14.72 0.03
CA ALA A 60 34.52 15.36 1.07
C ALA A 60 33.71 15.71 2.34
N ASP A 61 32.41 15.96 2.19
CA ASP A 61 31.48 16.24 3.29
C ASP A 61 30.93 14.97 3.98
N GLY A 62 31.36 13.78 3.53
CA GLY A 62 30.91 12.49 4.04
C GLY A 62 29.61 11.97 3.44
N SER A 63 28.95 12.72 2.55
CA SER A 63 27.79 12.24 1.79
C SER A 63 28.22 11.32 0.63
N TYR A 64 27.26 10.70 -0.04
CA TYR A 64 27.51 9.77 -1.14
C TYR A 64 26.67 10.15 -2.37
N LEU A 65 27.29 10.12 -3.55
CA LEU A 65 26.62 10.37 -4.83
C LEU A 65 26.73 9.16 -5.76
N LEU A 66 25.59 8.62 -6.16
CA LEU A 66 25.52 7.42 -6.99
C LEU A 66 24.82 7.71 -8.32
N SER A 67 25.49 7.34 -9.43
CA SER A 67 24.87 7.24 -10.75
C SER A 67 24.00 5.99 -10.84
N LYS A 68 23.18 5.89 -11.90
CA LYS A 68 22.36 4.70 -12.17
C LYS A 68 23.20 3.43 -12.18
N GLU A 69 24.29 3.43 -12.93
CA GLU A 69 25.19 2.28 -13.07
C GLU A 69 25.77 1.82 -11.72
N LYS A 70 26.22 2.79 -10.90
CA LYS A 70 26.73 2.52 -9.54
C LYS A 70 25.64 2.01 -8.61
N PHE A 71 24.43 2.53 -8.71
CA PHE A 71 23.31 2.03 -7.92
C PHE A 71 22.94 0.60 -8.31
N LEU A 72 22.86 0.31 -9.61
CA LEU A 72 22.55 -1.03 -10.11
C LEU A 72 23.64 -2.05 -9.78
N SER A 73 24.91 -1.66 -9.68
CA SER A 73 25.99 -2.56 -9.27
C SER A 73 25.82 -3.07 -7.83
N LEU A 74 25.08 -2.35 -6.97
CA LEU A 74 24.76 -2.79 -5.62
C LEU A 74 23.77 -3.97 -5.58
N ARG A 75 23.23 -4.41 -6.73
CA ARG A 75 22.33 -5.56 -6.82
C ARG A 75 22.89 -6.80 -6.12
N VAL A 76 24.21 -7.01 -6.18
CA VAL A 76 24.91 -8.15 -5.58
C VAL A 76 24.72 -8.27 -4.06
N PHE A 77 24.34 -7.18 -3.38
CA PHE A 77 24.11 -7.16 -1.93
C PHE A 77 22.65 -7.44 -1.56
N ARG A 78 21.73 -7.51 -2.54
CA ARG A 78 20.32 -7.77 -2.27
C ARG A 78 20.03 -9.26 -2.18
N TYR A 79 18.98 -9.57 -1.43
CA TYR A 79 18.43 -10.91 -1.38
C TYR A 79 17.67 -11.22 -2.68
N GLU A 80 18.13 -12.23 -3.42
CA GLU A 80 17.49 -12.72 -4.67
C GLU A 80 16.82 -14.10 -4.49
N GLY A 81 16.79 -14.62 -3.26
CA GLY A 81 16.19 -15.92 -2.97
C GLY A 81 14.65 -15.90 -2.92
N PRO A 82 14.04 -17.07 -2.70
CA PRO A 82 12.59 -17.17 -2.56
C PRO A 82 12.05 -16.36 -1.37
N LEU A 83 10.96 -15.63 -1.62
CA LEU A 83 10.20 -14.95 -0.58
C LEU A 83 9.20 -15.94 0.01
N PHE A 84 9.50 -16.45 1.20
CA PHE A 84 8.58 -17.30 1.96
C PHE A 84 7.56 -16.45 2.73
N GLU A 85 6.44 -17.07 3.11
CA GLU A 85 5.51 -16.45 4.06
C GLU A 85 6.27 -16.15 5.36
N PRO A 86 6.10 -14.96 5.95
CA PRO A 86 6.75 -14.66 7.20
C PRO A 86 6.34 -15.63 8.31
N PHE A 87 7.29 -15.97 9.18
CA PHE A 87 7.02 -16.86 10.30
C PHE A 87 5.91 -16.30 11.20
N ASP A 88 4.91 -17.14 11.46
CA ASP A 88 3.80 -16.86 12.38
C ASP A 88 3.92 -17.78 13.61
N PRO A 89 4.32 -17.22 14.77
CA PRO A 89 4.46 -17.98 16.01
C PRO A 89 3.16 -18.64 16.48
N TYR A 90 1.99 -18.14 16.09
CA TYR A 90 0.71 -18.74 16.49
C TYR A 90 0.37 -20.02 15.73
N LYS A 91 0.98 -20.24 14.55
CA LYS A 91 0.86 -21.47 13.76
C LYS A 91 1.73 -22.61 14.28
N VAL A 92 2.58 -22.37 15.30
CA VAL A 92 3.39 -23.42 15.93
C VAL A 92 2.48 -24.50 16.52
N ARG A 93 2.82 -25.77 16.28
CA ARG A 93 2.07 -26.92 16.82
C ARG A 93 2.12 -26.91 18.35
N GLU A 94 0.97 -27.09 18.99
CA GLU A 94 0.91 -27.27 20.44
C GLU A 94 1.33 -28.67 20.86
N GLY A 95 1.88 -28.78 22.07
CA GLY A 95 2.29 -30.03 22.67
C GLY A 95 3.79 -30.12 22.91
N GLU A 96 4.32 -31.34 22.94
CA GLU A 96 5.72 -31.60 23.30
C GLU A 96 6.68 -31.29 22.15
N TRP A 97 7.74 -30.54 22.45
CA TRP A 97 8.81 -30.19 21.54
C TRP A 97 10.16 -30.62 22.08
N THR A 98 10.86 -31.47 21.31
CA THR A 98 12.23 -31.87 21.63
C THR A 98 13.21 -30.75 21.33
N ASP A 99 14.37 -30.77 21.97
CA ASP A 99 15.41 -29.76 21.72
C ASP A 99 15.88 -29.80 20.25
N ALA A 100 15.90 -30.97 19.60
CA ALA A 100 16.19 -31.08 18.17
C ALA A 100 15.12 -30.38 17.29
N GLN A 101 13.84 -30.51 17.63
CA GLN A 101 12.76 -29.82 16.92
C GLN A 101 12.81 -28.31 17.15
N LEU A 102 13.14 -27.87 18.36
CA LEU A 102 13.33 -26.45 18.69
C LEU A 102 14.52 -25.86 17.94
N LYS A 103 15.60 -26.64 17.77
CA LYS A 103 16.76 -26.22 16.97
C LYS A 103 16.38 -25.99 15.50
N ILE A 104 15.62 -26.92 14.91
CA ILE A 104 15.12 -26.78 13.53
C ILE A 104 14.20 -25.56 13.41
N LEU A 105 13.26 -25.37 14.34
CA LEU A 105 12.39 -24.20 14.39
C LEU A 105 13.19 -22.90 14.47
N TYR A 106 14.25 -22.90 15.29
CA TYR A 106 15.11 -21.75 15.44
C TYR A 106 15.82 -21.43 14.12
N ASP A 107 16.53 -22.39 13.54
CA ASP A 107 17.34 -22.17 12.34
C ASP A 107 16.50 -21.80 11.11
N GLN A 108 15.33 -22.42 10.95
CA GLN A 108 14.52 -22.26 9.73
C GLN A 108 13.52 -21.11 9.81
N SER A 109 13.03 -20.76 11.00
CA SER A 109 11.90 -19.84 11.13
C SER A 109 12.20 -18.64 12.02
N ILE A 110 12.81 -18.85 13.18
CA ILE A 110 13.07 -17.76 14.13
C ILE A 110 14.26 -16.94 13.65
N ARG A 111 15.43 -17.54 13.44
CA ARG A 111 16.69 -16.89 13.05
C ARG A 111 16.53 -15.99 11.82
N PRO A 112 15.81 -16.36 10.73
CA PRO A 112 15.58 -15.45 9.61
C PRO A 112 14.67 -14.25 9.95
N SER A 113 13.82 -14.39 10.97
CA SER A 113 12.78 -13.43 11.34
C SER A 113 13.20 -12.47 12.45
N THR A 114 14.28 -12.75 13.18
CA THR A 114 14.71 -11.95 14.35
C THR A 114 16.21 -11.67 14.33
N VAL A 115 16.63 -10.60 15.02
CA VAL A 115 18.05 -10.35 15.34
C VAL A 115 18.48 -11.01 16.65
N VAL A 116 17.57 -11.68 17.35
CA VAL A 116 17.85 -12.37 18.61
C VAL A 116 18.86 -13.51 18.38
N PRO A 117 19.98 -13.54 19.10
CA PRO A 117 20.95 -14.61 18.98
C PRO A 117 20.48 -15.91 19.65
N GLU A 118 21.14 -17.00 19.30
CA GLU A 118 20.68 -18.36 19.61
C GLU A 118 20.69 -18.66 21.11
N ASP A 119 21.66 -18.12 21.83
CA ASP A 119 21.78 -18.21 23.28
C ASP A 119 20.56 -17.57 23.98
N VAL A 120 20.11 -16.41 23.53
CA VAL A 120 18.93 -15.73 24.08
C VAL A 120 17.66 -16.56 23.82
N PHE A 121 17.54 -17.18 22.65
CA PHE A 121 16.45 -18.12 22.36
C PHE A 121 16.45 -19.30 23.34
N TRP A 122 17.60 -19.96 23.53
CA TRP A 122 17.71 -21.10 24.47
C TRP A 122 17.50 -20.69 25.93
N ASN A 123 17.93 -19.49 26.31
CA ASN A 123 17.64 -18.93 27.63
C ASN A 123 16.13 -18.74 27.83
N SER A 124 15.40 -18.29 26.80
CA SER A 124 13.94 -18.20 26.82
C SER A 124 13.29 -19.58 26.96
N VAL A 125 13.77 -20.59 26.23
CA VAL A 125 13.29 -21.98 26.35
C VAL A 125 13.51 -22.52 27.76
N ALA A 126 14.70 -22.31 28.33
CA ALA A 126 15.02 -22.72 29.69
C ALA A 126 14.14 -22.02 30.73
N ALA A 127 13.84 -20.73 30.54
CA ALA A 127 12.94 -19.99 31.41
C ALA A 127 11.50 -20.54 31.37
N LEU A 128 11.00 -20.90 30.19
CA LEU A 128 9.69 -21.54 30.03
C LEU A 128 9.63 -22.91 30.70
N LYS A 129 10.67 -23.75 30.52
CA LYS A 129 10.77 -25.04 31.22
C LYS A 129 10.74 -24.86 32.75
N LYS A 130 11.44 -23.84 33.28
CA LYS A 130 11.42 -23.49 34.72
C LYS A 130 10.07 -23.02 35.23
N GLN A 131 9.22 -22.45 34.36
CA GLN A 131 7.85 -22.05 34.69
C GLN A 131 6.86 -23.23 34.71
N GLY A 132 7.33 -24.46 34.50
CA GLY A 132 6.49 -25.66 34.51
C GLY A 132 5.94 -26.06 33.13
N LEU A 133 6.34 -25.38 32.05
CA LEU A 133 6.01 -25.78 30.67
C LEU A 133 6.93 -26.91 30.21
N VAL A 134 6.92 -28.02 30.95
CA VAL A 134 7.76 -29.18 30.70
C VAL A 134 6.92 -30.45 30.71
N LYS A 135 7.15 -31.31 29.72
CA LYS A 135 6.60 -32.67 29.67
C LYS A 135 7.71 -33.60 29.23
N ASN A 136 8.01 -34.64 30.00
CA ASN A 136 9.11 -35.58 29.73
C ASN A 136 10.50 -34.91 29.55
N GLY A 137 10.76 -33.79 30.24
CA GLY A 137 11.99 -33.00 30.09
C GLY A 137 12.04 -32.09 28.85
N ASN A 138 11.04 -32.22 27.96
CA ASN A 138 10.88 -31.43 26.75
C ASN A 138 9.97 -30.22 26.99
N LEU A 139 10.12 -29.18 26.16
CA LEU A 139 9.26 -27.99 26.27
C LEU A 139 7.83 -28.36 25.86
N TRP A 140 6.85 -27.96 26.67
CA TRP A 140 5.45 -28.01 26.28
C TRP A 140 5.04 -26.68 25.65
N ALA A 141 4.84 -26.67 24.34
CA ALA A 141 4.40 -25.50 23.60
C ALA A 141 2.88 -25.33 23.72
N ASP A 142 2.48 -24.23 24.35
CA ASP A 142 1.11 -23.80 24.56
C ASP A 142 0.91 -22.35 24.07
N ALA A 143 -0.24 -21.76 24.39
CA ALA A 143 -0.51 -20.35 24.11
C ALA A 143 0.54 -19.40 24.73
N THR A 144 1.08 -19.73 25.91
CA THR A 144 2.13 -18.94 26.58
C THR A 144 3.43 -18.95 25.79
N THR A 145 3.85 -20.14 25.35
CA THR A 145 5.05 -20.33 24.51
C THR A 145 4.92 -19.56 23.20
N LYS A 146 3.76 -19.67 22.53
CA LYS A 146 3.47 -18.92 21.29
C LYS A 146 3.54 -17.41 21.48
N LYS A 147 2.99 -16.89 22.59
CA LYS A 147 3.06 -15.46 22.92
C LYS A 147 4.50 -14.98 23.14
N GLN A 148 5.34 -15.79 23.80
CA GLN A 148 6.75 -15.44 23.99
C GLN A 148 7.53 -15.46 22.68
N LEU A 149 7.29 -16.46 21.82
CA LEU A 149 7.87 -16.49 20.47
C LEU A 149 7.41 -15.28 19.64
N ALA A 150 6.13 -14.91 19.73
CA ALA A 150 5.59 -13.70 19.11
C ALA A 150 6.29 -12.44 19.63
N TYR A 151 6.49 -12.33 20.94
CA TYR A 151 7.21 -11.20 21.52
C TYR A 151 8.63 -11.07 20.97
N LEU A 152 9.39 -12.17 20.87
CA LEU A 152 10.76 -12.15 20.32
C LEU A 152 10.79 -11.66 18.87
N VAL A 153 9.93 -12.22 18.01
CA VAL A 153 9.89 -11.89 16.57
C VAL A 153 9.35 -10.47 16.34
N GLU A 154 8.38 -10.03 17.13
CA GLU A 154 7.77 -8.71 16.99
C GLU A 154 8.65 -7.59 17.55
N ARG A 155 9.32 -7.82 18.68
CA ARG A 155 10.15 -6.80 19.35
C ARG A 155 11.52 -6.63 18.71
N PHE A 156 12.09 -7.72 18.19
CA PHE A 156 13.44 -7.73 17.63
C PHE A 156 13.43 -8.28 16.20
N PRO A 157 12.69 -7.66 15.26
CA PRO A 157 12.60 -8.17 13.90
C PRO A 157 13.95 -8.04 13.17
N SER A 158 14.27 -9.03 12.34
CA SER A 158 15.38 -8.94 11.38
C SER A 158 15.16 -7.78 10.40
N PRO A 159 16.22 -7.21 9.80
CA PRO A 159 16.08 -6.16 8.78
C PRO A 159 15.13 -6.54 7.65
N ARG A 160 15.21 -7.79 7.17
CA ARG A 160 14.26 -8.35 6.19
C ARG A 160 12.82 -8.33 6.72
N ARG A 161 12.60 -8.77 7.97
CA ARG A 161 11.28 -8.79 8.58
C ARG A 161 10.69 -7.38 8.75
N ARG A 162 11.53 -6.37 9.02
CA ARG A 162 11.11 -4.96 9.04
C ARG A 162 10.62 -4.51 7.67
N LEU A 163 11.36 -4.83 6.61
CA LEU A 163 10.96 -4.52 5.23
C LEU A 163 9.62 -5.17 4.87
N GLU A 164 9.42 -6.45 5.22
CA GLU A 164 8.17 -7.16 4.97
C GLU A 164 6.98 -6.52 5.68
N LYS A 165 7.16 -6.10 6.95
CA LYS A 165 6.13 -5.39 7.71
C LYS A 165 5.78 -4.06 7.06
N GLU A 166 6.78 -3.32 6.60
CA GLU A 166 6.60 -2.02 5.97
C GLU A 166 5.90 -2.13 4.61
N VAL A 167 6.31 -3.08 3.77
CA VAL A 167 5.62 -3.37 2.50
C VAL A 167 4.17 -3.77 2.75
N ASN A 168 3.91 -4.59 3.77
CA ASN A 168 2.55 -4.97 4.13
C ASN A 168 1.73 -3.78 4.65
N ARG A 169 2.33 -2.86 5.40
CA ARG A 169 1.70 -1.62 5.86
C ARG A 169 1.27 -0.77 4.66
N LEU A 170 2.19 -0.50 3.73
CA LEU A 170 1.94 0.28 2.52
C LEU A 170 0.86 -0.35 1.62
N ARG A 171 0.81 -1.69 1.52
CA ARG A 171 -0.25 -2.41 0.80
C ARG A 171 -1.61 -2.18 1.44
N LYS A 172 -1.71 -2.37 2.77
CA LYS A 172 -2.95 -2.16 3.52
C LYS A 172 -3.44 -0.72 3.44
N GLU A 173 -2.53 0.25 3.50
CA GLU A 173 -2.85 1.68 3.35
C GLU A 173 -3.46 1.96 1.97
N ARG A 174 -2.80 1.51 0.90
CA ARG A 174 -3.31 1.65 -0.46
C ARG A 174 -4.67 0.97 -0.66
N GLU A 175 -4.86 -0.21 -0.11
CA GLU A 175 -6.16 -0.90 -0.14
C GLU A 175 -7.24 -0.11 0.61
N SER A 176 -6.90 0.47 1.76
CA SER A 176 -7.82 1.29 2.55
C SER A 176 -8.22 2.57 1.81
N GLU A 177 -7.26 3.24 1.17
CA GLU A 177 -7.50 4.42 0.34
C GLU A 177 -8.42 4.07 -0.84
N TYR A 178 -8.14 2.97 -1.53
CA TYR A 178 -8.99 2.50 -2.63
C TYR A 178 -10.41 2.20 -2.17
N ARG A 179 -10.59 1.53 -1.03
CA ARG A 179 -11.91 1.29 -0.44
C ARG A 179 -12.63 2.58 -0.09
N GLN A 180 -11.94 3.57 0.48
CA GLN A 180 -12.52 4.87 0.80
C GLN A 180 -12.94 5.64 -0.46
N VAL A 181 -12.13 5.61 -1.53
CA VAL A 181 -12.48 6.23 -2.82
C VAL A 181 -13.70 5.56 -3.43
N THR A 182 -13.76 4.22 -3.43
CA THR A 182 -14.93 3.48 -3.93
C THR A 182 -16.18 3.77 -3.11
N GLN A 183 -16.09 3.78 -1.77
CA GLN A 183 -17.22 4.16 -0.91
C GLN A 183 -17.68 5.61 -1.14
N LYS A 184 -16.75 6.56 -1.35
CA LYS A 184 -17.09 7.95 -1.71
C LYS A 184 -17.76 8.03 -3.08
N ARG A 185 -17.32 7.23 -4.06
CA ARG A 185 -17.96 7.13 -5.37
C ARG A 185 -19.38 6.58 -5.26
N ASP A 186 -19.56 5.50 -4.54
CA ASP A 186 -20.85 4.81 -4.42
C ASP A 186 -21.84 5.57 -3.52
N SER A 187 -21.35 6.37 -2.57
CA SER A 187 -22.17 7.29 -1.76
C SER A 187 -22.43 8.63 -2.46
N SER A 188 -21.62 9.00 -3.46
CA SER A 188 -21.94 10.12 -4.34
C SER A 188 -23.10 9.72 -5.24
N LYS A 189 -24.26 10.35 -5.08
CA LYS A 189 -25.41 10.26 -6.00
C LYS A 189 -25.09 10.94 -7.34
N PHE A 190 -23.96 10.62 -7.95
CA PHE A 190 -23.59 11.12 -9.26
C PHE A 190 -24.45 10.39 -10.30
N VAL A 191 -25.57 11.00 -10.66
CA VAL A 191 -26.38 10.59 -11.80
C VAL A 191 -25.70 11.16 -13.03
N GLU A 192 -24.94 10.33 -13.71
CA GLU A 192 -24.39 10.64 -15.03
C GLU A 192 -25.56 10.92 -15.98
N GLY A 193 -25.66 12.16 -16.46
CA GLY A 193 -26.60 12.55 -17.52
C GLY A 193 -28.08 12.67 -17.12
N LYS A 194 -28.45 13.75 -16.42
CA LYS A 194 -29.69 14.46 -16.80
C LYS A 194 -29.29 15.76 -17.46
N PHE A 195 -29.39 15.84 -18.78
CA PHE A 195 -29.17 17.09 -19.50
C PHE A 195 -30.12 18.16 -18.96
N ALA A 196 -29.70 19.44 -18.94
CA ALA A 196 -30.54 20.54 -18.46
C ALA A 196 -31.93 20.56 -19.16
N SER A 197 -32.00 20.07 -20.40
CA SER A 197 -33.22 19.86 -21.17
C SER A 197 -34.21 18.87 -20.54
N GLU A 198 -33.76 17.83 -19.84
CA GLU A 198 -34.65 16.87 -19.17
C GLU A 198 -35.29 17.48 -17.92
N LYS A 199 -34.55 18.32 -17.19
CA LYS A 199 -35.12 19.09 -16.07
C LYS A 199 -36.12 20.14 -16.53
N GLU A 200 -35.89 20.76 -17.69
CA GLU A 200 -36.86 21.69 -18.30
C GLU A 200 -38.10 20.95 -18.82
N ALA A 201 -37.94 19.78 -19.45
CA ALA A 201 -39.05 18.96 -19.93
C ALA A 201 -39.93 18.45 -18.77
N GLU A 202 -39.34 18.02 -17.66
CA GLU A 202 -40.09 17.64 -16.45
C GLU A 202 -40.85 18.83 -15.85
N LYS A 203 -40.24 20.03 -15.80
CA LYS A 203 -40.92 21.27 -15.40
C LYS A 203 -42.07 21.62 -16.35
N PHE A 204 -41.89 21.49 -17.67
CA PHE A 204 -42.93 21.78 -18.66
C PHE A 204 -44.12 20.81 -18.54
N LYS A 205 -43.86 19.51 -18.33
CA LYS A 205 -44.90 18.50 -18.06
C LYS A 205 -45.66 18.79 -16.77
N SER A 206 -44.97 19.26 -15.73
CA SER A 206 -45.59 19.63 -14.45
C SER A 206 -46.44 20.92 -14.55
N LEU A 207 -46.13 21.80 -15.50
CA LEU A 207 -46.92 23.01 -15.78
C LEU A 207 -48.14 22.70 -16.65
N GLN A 208 -48.00 21.86 -17.70
CA GLN A 208 -49.12 21.41 -18.53
C GLN A 208 -50.16 20.59 -17.76
N SER A 209 -49.75 19.79 -16.78
CA SER A 209 -50.67 19.01 -15.94
C SER A 209 -51.41 19.87 -14.90
N LYS A 210 -50.92 21.08 -14.60
CA LYS A 210 -51.60 22.04 -13.69
C LYS A 210 -52.60 22.94 -14.40
N THR A 211 -52.51 23.13 -15.71
CA THR A 211 -53.46 23.95 -16.50
C THR A 211 -54.69 23.17 -17.01
N ALA A 212 -54.70 21.83 -16.94
CA ALA A 212 -55.84 21.01 -17.38
C ALA A 212 -56.95 20.79 -16.31
N LYS A 213 -56.82 21.38 -15.11
CA LYS A 213 -57.84 21.33 -14.04
C LYS A 213 -58.39 22.71 -13.69
N LYS A 214 -58.92 23.45 -14.67
CA LYS A 214 -59.84 24.55 -14.38
C LYS A 214 -60.64 24.97 -15.62
N GLN A 215 -61.62 24.16 -16.02
CA GLN A 215 -62.76 24.64 -16.82
C GLN A 215 -63.91 23.63 -16.79
N THR A 216 -64.80 23.79 -15.81
CA THR A 216 -66.23 23.47 -15.96
C THR A 216 -67.05 24.43 -15.08
N ASN A 217 -68.00 25.09 -15.75
CA ASN A 217 -69.14 25.89 -15.27
C ASN A 217 -68.96 27.39 -14.91
N SER A 218 -69.01 28.19 -15.99
CA SER A 218 -69.99 29.26 -16.28
C SER A 218 -70.56 30.15 -15.15
N LYS A 219 -70.25 31.46 -15.22
CA LYS A 219 -71.17 32.55 -15.63
C LYS A 219 -70.47 33.92 -15.69
N LYS A 220 -70.59 34.58 -16.86
CA LYS A 220 -70.51 36.02 -17.23
C LYS A 220 -69.36 36.86 -16.60
N THR A 221 -68.58 37.66 -17.34
CA THR A 221 -68.97 38.90 -18.06
C THR A 221 -67.71 39.43 -18.79
N THR A 222 -67.84 39.91 -20.05
CA THR A 222 -67.07 40.95 -20.82
C THR A 222 -65.53 41.05 -20.62
N THR A 223 -64.65 41.16 -21.62
CA THR A 223 -64.59 42.08 -22.77
C THR A 223 -63.38 41.70 -23.66
N GLU A 224 -63.51 41.92 -24.97
CA GLU A 224 -62.46 42.16 -25.98
C GLU A 224 -61.42 41.09 -26.36
N ALA A 225 -61.59 40.65 -27.60
CA ALA A 225 -60.65 39.92 -28.41
C ALA A 225 -59.51 40.82 -28.93
N SER A 226 -58.31 40.26 -29.03
CA SER A 226 -57.48 40.52 -30.21
C SER A 226 -56.66 39.28 -30.54
N THR A 227 -57.03 38.66 -31.65
CA THR A 227 -56.30 37.62 -32.36
C THR A 227 -54.95 38.16 -32.83
N VAL A 228 -53.85 37.66 -32.27
CA VAL A 228 -52.50 37.96 -32.77
C VAL A 228 -52.16 37.00 -33.90
N ASP A 229 -52.09 37.54 -35.11
CA ASP A 229 -51.77 36.85 -36.36
C ASP A 229 -50.27 36.48 -36.43
N ILE A 230 -49.99 35.18 -36.49
CA ILE A 230 -48.67 34.55 -36.35
C ILE A 230 -47.73 34.86 -37.54
N LYS A 231 -48.26 35.45 -38.63
CA LYS A 231 -47.47 35.77 -39.83
C LYS A 231 -46.49 36.95 -39.68
N LYS A 232 -46.53 37.72 -38.58
CA LYS A 232 -45.64 38.88 -38.35
C LYS A 232 -44.36 38.58 -37.56
N LEU A 233 -44.10 37.32 -37.16
CA LEU A 233 -42.94 36.96 -36.31
C LEU A 233 -41.76 36.30 -37.04
N ARG A 234 -41.71 36.31 -38.38
CA ARG A 234 -40.52 35.83 -39.13
C ARG A 234 -39.56 36.97 -39.44
N LYS A 235 -38.33 36.90 -38.91
CA LYS A 235 -37.21 37.77 -39.30
C LYS A 235 -36.72 37.43 -40.72
N PRO A 236 -36.33 38.41 -41.54
CA PRO A 236 -35.87 38.18 -42.90
C PRO A 236 -34.48 37.52 -42.94
N THR A 237 -34.39 36.49 -43.78
CA THR A 237 -33.18 35.80 -44.22
C THR A 237 -32.26 36.76 -44.98
N ARG A 238 -31.04 37.00 -44.49
CA ARG A 238 -29.98 37.61 -45.31
C ARG A 238 -29.30 36.52 -46.14
N LYS A 239 -29.35 36.70 -47.46
CA LYS A 239 -28.60 35.93 -48.46
C LYS A 239 -27.10 36.20 -48.31
N ILE A 240 -26.32 35.16 -48.56
CA ILE A 240 -24.87 35.18 -48.77
C ILE A 240 -24.63 35.37 -50.27
N THR A 241 -23.71 36.28 -50.62
CA THR A 241 -23.05 36.44 -51.94
C THR A 241 -21.77 37.23 -51.65
N VAL A 242 -20.55 36.90 -52.07
CA VAL A 242 -19.98 35.89 -52.98
C VAL A 242 -18.73 35.34 -52.28
#